data_AF-A0A969HSI6-F1
#
_entry.id   AF-A0A969HSI6-F1
#
_cell.length_a   1.000
_cell.length_b   1.000
_cell.length_c   1.000
_cell.angle_alpha   90.00
_cell.angle_beta   90.00
_cell.angle_gamma   90.00
#
_symmetry.space_group_name_H-M   'P 1'
#
loop_
_entity.id
_entity.type
_entity.pdbx_description
1 polymer ?
#
loop_
_entity_poly.entity_id
_entity_poly.type
_entity_poly.pdbx_seq_one_letter_code
_entity_poly.pdbx_strand_id
1 'polypeptide(L)'
;MGDIGDITGTSIVQRVQQYLVSEAGALCVFEDRKGRKGNPGVPFEDTVWFLGTIPYYFLRPEHASDAERIGGFIRELDFYFFYGTMITLPTGYMVPHAGAELTIDQLTTFAMHTQYIIWSAYDDAGFLLWHRGSEAAPIAPPHDPSSRS
;
A
#
# COMPACT_ATOMS: atom_id res chain seq x y z
N MET A 1 19.68 3.66 -11.36
CA MET A 1 20.30 3.22 -10.09
C MET A 1 19.44 3.82 -9.00
N GLY A 2 18.64 3.02 -8.29
CA GLY A 2 17.70 3.53 -7.29
C GLY A 2 18.47 4.09 -6.10
N ASP A 3 18.09 5.29 -5.66
CA ASP A 3 18.67 5.95 -4.50
C ASP A 3 18.26 5.17 -3.24
N ILE A 4 19.23 4.56 -2.56
CA ILE A 4 19.00 3.92 -1.25
C ILE A 4 19.09 5.05 -0.23
N GLY A 5 17.99 5.77 -0.04
CA GLY A 5 17.90 6.85 0.93
C GLY A 5 18.25 6.36 2.33
N ASP A 6 19.09 7.12 3.02
CA ASP A 6 19.58 6.89 4.37
C ASP A 6 18.41 6.62 5.37
N ILE A 7 18.37 5.43 5.99
CA ILE A 7 17.28 4.96 6.89
C ILE A 7 17.77 4.87 8.34
N THR A 8 18.58 5.80 8.82
CA THR A 8 18.90 5.85 10.26
C THR A 8 17.96 6.81 11.00
N GLY A 9 16.90 6.27 11.62
CA GLY A 9 16.23 6.90 12.76
C GLY A 9 14.73 7.23 12.64
N THR A 10 14.09 7.12 11.47
CA THR A 10 12.64 7.37 11.30
C THR A 10 11.88 6.05 11.27
N SER A 11 10.87 5.89 12.14
CA SER A 11 10.07 4.66 12.17
C SER A 11 9.23 4.51 10.91
N ILE A 12 8.88 3.28 10.54
CA ILE A 12 7.98 3.04 9.40
C ILE A 12 6.63 3.75 9.58
N VAL A 13 6.15 3.84 10.82
CA VAL A 13 4.95 4.60 11.18
C VAL A 13 5.09 6.06 10.72
N GLN A 14 6.18 6.73 11.09
CA GLN A 14 6.42 8.11 10.71
C GLN A 14 6.53 8.29 9.19
N ARG A 15 7.15 7.33 8.48
CA ARG A 15 7.22 7.37 7.00
C ARG A 15 5.83 7.27 6.37
N VAL A 16 4.99 6.35 6.85
CA VAL A 16 3.60 6.21 6.39
C VAL A 16 2.80 7.48 6.67
N GLN A 17 2.91 8.03 7.88
CA GLN A 17 2.23 9.28 8.24
C GLN A 17 2.63 10.43 7.32
N GLN A 18 3.94 10.63 7.11
CA GLN A 18 4.47 11.66 6.23
C GLN A 18 3.96 11.50 4.79
N TYR A 19 3.97 10.27 4.27
CA TYR A 19 3.52 10.00 2.92
C TYR A 19 2.03 10.34 2.74
N LEU A 20 1.19 9.87 3.66
CA LEU A 20 -0.27 10.05 3.60
C LEU A 20 -0.72 11.52 3.65
N VAL A 21 0.11 12.42 4.18
CA VAL A 21 -0.17 13.88 4.19
C VAL A 21 0.51 14.64 3.05
N SER A 22 1.52 14.05 2.41
CA SER A 22 2.35 14.76 1.42
C SER A 22 1.71 14.85 0.03
N GLU A 23 0.89 13.86 -0.35
CA GLU A 23 0.39 13.73 -1.72
C GLU A 23 -1.14 13.67 -1.77
N ALA A 24 -1.75 14.41 -2.70
CA ALA A 24 -3.17 14.26 -2.98
C ALA A 24 -3.42 12.88 -3.62
N GLY A 25 -4.32 12.09 -3.05
CA GLY A 25 -4.54 10.70 -3.48
C GLY A 25 -3.53 9.70 -2.93
N ALA A 26 -2.77 10.05 -1.88
CA ALA A 26 -1.89 9.14 -1.17
C ALA A 26 -2.68 7.96 -0.57
N LEU A 27 -2.14 6.77 -0.75
CA LEU A 27 -2.65 5.52 -0.21
C LEU A 27 -1.48 4.66 0.22
N CYS A 28 -1.57 3.99 1.36
CA CYS A 28 -0.60 2.97 1.74
C CYS A 28 -1.31 1.62 1.85
N VAL A 29 -0.75 0.60 1.20
CA VAL A 29 -1.35 -0.73 1.09
C VAL A 29 -0.39 -1.75 1.64
N PHE A 30 -0.87 -2.62 2.52
CA PHE A 30 -0.09 -3.75 3.03
C PHE A 30 -0.80 -5.06 2.74
N GLU A 31 -0.02 -6.07 2.32
CA GLU A 31 -0.55 -7.42 2.11
C GLU A 31 -0.53 -8.19 3.43
N ASP A 32 -1.68 -8.75 3.81
CA ASP A 32 -1.75 -9.68 4.94
C ASP A 32 -1.68 -11.13 4.47
N ARG A 33 -0.57 -11.76 4.83
CA ARG A 33 -0.28 -13.13 4.45
C ARG A 33 -0.95 -14.15 5.39
N LYS A 34 -1.35 -13.75 6.61
CA LYS A 34 -2.01 -14.60 7.61
C LYS A 34 -3.53 -14.57 7.46
N GLY A 35 -4.10 -13.37 7.36
CA GLY A 35 -5.54 -13.18 7.36
C GLY A 35 -6.19 -13.86 6.17
N ARG A 36 -7.44 -14.30 6.36
CA ARG A 36 -8.29 -14.77 5.27
C ARG A 36 -9.68 -14.19 5.43
N LYS A 37 -10.33 -13.89 4.31
CA LYS A 37 -11.75 -13.52 4.29
C LYS A 37 -12.58 -14.60 5.00
N GLY A 38 -13.33 -14.20 6.02
CA GLY A 38 -14.14 -15.12 6.84
C GLY A 38 -13.44 -15.70 8.07
N ASN A 39 -12.15 -15.42 8.31
CA ASN A 39 -11.53 -15.74 9.59
C ASN A 39 -12.05 -14.76 10.66
N PRO A 40 -12.56 -15.25 11.82
CA PRO A 40 -12.91 -14.37 12.91
C PRO A 40 -11.65 -13.65 13.43
N GLY A 41 -11.75 -12.33 13.59
CA GLY A 41 -10.67 -11.51 14.14
C GLY A 41 -9.69 -10.93 13.12
N VAL A 42 -10.12 -10.58 11.91
CA VAL A 42 -9.35 -9.66 11.05
C VAL A 42 -9.43 -8.27 11.70
N PRO A 43 -8.34 -7.74 12.27
CA PRO A 43 -8.37 -6.41 12.87
C PRO A 43 -8.62 -5.34 11.79
N PHE A 44 -9.16 -4.19 12.16
CA PHE A 44 -9.32 -3.01 11.28
C PHE A 44 -10.19 -3.24 10.02
N GLU A 45 -11.32 -3.93 10.14
CA GLU A 45 -12.22 -4.28 9.03
C GLU A 45 -12.64 -3.08 8.14
N ASP A 46 -12.71 -1.89 8.71
CA ASP A 46 -12.99 -0.61 8.02
C ASP A 46 -11.87 -0.15 7.06
N THR A 47 -10.79 -0.92 6.94
CA THR A 47 -9.64 -0.63 6.09
C THR A 47 -9.18 -1.81 5.25
N VAL A 48 -9.90 -2.92 5.30
CA VAL A 48 -9.51 -4.14 4.60
C VAL A 48 -10.27 -4.23 3.29
N TRP A 49 -9.57 -4.51 2.19
CA TRP A 49 -10.16 -5.03 0.97
C TRP A 49 -9.63 -6.42 0.66
N PHE A 50 -10.28 -7.12 -0.26
CA PHE A 50 -9.98 -8.51 -0.54
C PHE A 50 -9.64 -8.73 -2.01
N LEU A 51 -8.59 -9.51 -2.28
CA LEU A 51 -8.44 -10.22 -3.56
C LEU A 51 -8.68 -11.71 -3.31
N GLY A 52 -9.83 -12.19 -3.75
CA GLY A 52 -10.35 -13.50 -3.37
C GLY A 52 -10.46 -13.62 -1.85
N THR A 53 -9.59 -14.44 -1.27
CA THR A 53 -9.52 -14.65 0.18
C THR A 53 -8.42 -13.84 0.87
N ILE A 54 -7.58 -13.13 0.12
CA ILE A 54 -6.39 -12.44 0.64
C ILE A 54 -6.78 -11.03 1.08
N PRO A 55 -6.58 -10.66 2.36
CA PRO A 55 -6.78 -9.30 2.84
C PRO A 55 -5.62 -8.38 2.46
N TYR A 56 -5.99 -7.17 2.07
CA TYR A 56 -5.09 -6.05 1.86
C TYR A 56 -5.56 -4.91 2.75
N TYR A 57 -4.64 -4.38 3.54
CA TYR A 57 -4.89 -3.29 4.48
C TYR A 57 -4.58 -1.94 3.84
N PHE A 58 -5.52 -1.01 3.91
CA PHE A 58 -5.43 0.28 3.26
C PHE A 58 -5.45 1.43 4.27
N LEU A 59 -4.35 2.17 4.32
CA LEU A 59 -4.26 3.43 5.05
C LEU A 59 -4.45 4.61 4.09
N ARG A 60 -5.29 5.55 4.51
CA ARG A 60 -5.71 6.72 3.73
C ARG A 60 -5.30 8.00 4.46
N PRO A 61 -5.39 9.18 3.83
CA PRO A 61 -5.00 10.44 4.45
C PRO A 61 -5.69 10.71 5.80
N GLU A 62 -6.95 10.30 5.97
CA GLU A 62 -7.68 10.40 7.24
C GLU A 62 -7.07 9.58 8.39
N HIS A 63 -6.25 8.57 8.11
CA HIS A 63 -5.57 7.76 9.12
C HIS A 63 -4.20 8.33 9.52
N ALA A 64 -3.69 9.36 8.83
CA ALA A 64 -2.33 9.83 9.01
C ALA A 64 -2.04 10.39 10.41
N SER A 65 -3.05 10.91 11.12
CA SER A 65 -2.90 11.39 12.49
C SER A 65 -2.87 10.27 13.54
N ASP A 66 -3.25 9.05 13.19
CA ASP A 66 -3.41 7.94 14.12
C ASP A 66 -2.20 7.00 14.09
N ALA A 67 -1.13 7.42 14.77
CA ALA A 67 0.12 6.67 14.82
C ALA A 67 -0.04 5.29 15.49
N GLU A 68 -0.91 5.18 16.51
CA GLU A 68 -1.16 3.92 17.21
C GLU A 68 -1.83 2.91 16.30
N ARG A 69 -2.82 3.37 15.51
CA ARG A 69 -3.46 2.56 14.49
C ARG A 69 -2.44 2.08 13.47
N ILE A 70 -1.67 2.98 12.85
CA ILE A 70 -0.67 2.59 11.84
C ILE A 70 0.35 1.59 12.42
N GLY A 71 0.84 1.84 13.63
CA GLY A 71 1.74 0.90 14.31
C GLY A 71 1.07 -0.44 14.64
N GLY A 72 -0.21 -0.43 14.98
CA GLY A 72 -1.03 -1.62 15.19
C GLY A 72 -1.11 -2.48 13.93
N PHE A 73 -1.45 -1.88 12.79
CA PHE A 73 -1.50 -2.58 11.49
C PHE A 73 -0.18 -3.28 11.19
N ILE A 74 0.92 -2.53 11.28
CA ILE A 74 2.25 -3.05 10.93
C ILE A 74 2.63 -4.23 11.84
N ARG A 75 2.30 -4.16 13.14
CA ARG A 75 2.53 -5.26 14.09
C ARG A 75 1.69 -6.50 13.80
N GLU A 76 0.43 -6.34 13.38
CA GLU A 76 -0.43 -7.48 13.03
C GLU A 76 0.09 -8.24 11.80
N LEU A 77 0.59 -7.48 10.82
CA LEU A 77 1.19 -7.99 9.59
C LEU A 77 2.51 -8.72 9.79
N ASP A 78 3.17 -8.49 10.93
CA ASP A 78 4.52 -8.98 11.19
C ASP A 78 4.52 -10.51 11.43
N PHE A 79 4.84 -11.25 10.37
CA PHE A 79 5.15 -12.68 10.40
C PHE A 79 6.46 -12.91 9.69
N TYR A 80 7.57 -12.71 10.39
CA TYR A 80 8.93 -12.76 9.83
C TYR A 80 9.25 -11.66 8.82
N PHE A 81 8.28 -11.20 8.02
CA PHE A 81 8.36 -10.03 7.17
C PHE A 81 6.98 -9.57 6.68
N PHE A 82 6.84 -8.28 6.40
CA PHE A 82 5.68 -7.69 5.72
C PHE A 82 6.08 -6.98 4.42
N TYR A 83 5.10 -6.87 3.51
CA TYR A 83 5.19 -6.06 2.30
C TYR A 83 4.15 -4.96 2.32
N GLY A 84 4.59 -3.76 1.95
CA GLY A 84 3.71 -2.62 1.77
C GLY A 84 4.06 -1.83 0.52
N THR A 85 3.13 -1.01 0.07
CA THR A 85 3.32 -0.06 -1.02
C THR A 85 2.75 1.29 -0.63
N MET A 86 3.40 2.36 -1.06
CA MET A 86 2.93 3.73 -0.98
C MET A 86 2.59 4.18 -2.40
N ILE A 87 1.35 4.56 -2.62
CA ILE A 87 0.73 4.76 -3.93
C ILE A 87 0.17 6.18 -4.00
N THR A 88 0.45 6.89 -5.10
CA THR A 88 -0.16 8.19 -5.40
C THR A 88 -1.12 8.01 -6.56
N LEU A 89 -2.42 7.97 -6.26
CA LEU A 89 -3.45 7.77 -7.26
C LEU A 89 -3.74 9.05 -8.05
N PRO A 90 -4.14 8.94 -9.32
CA PRO A 90 -4.51 10.11 -10.11
C PRO A 90 -5.77 10.77 -9.54
N THR A 91 -5.87 12.09 -9.71
CA THR A 91 -7.03 12.86 -9.25
C THR A 91 -8.33 12.29 -9.84
N GLY A 92 -9.34 12.12 -8.99
CA GLY A 92 -10.64 11.56 -9.39
C GLY A 92 -10.72 10.04 -9.40
N TYR A 93 -9.62 9.33 -9.11
CA TYR A 93 -9.67 7.88 -8.93
C TYR A 93 -10.49 7.51 -7.69
N MET A 94 -11.51 6.68 -7.88
CA MET A 94 -12.38 6.22 -6.81
C MET A 94 -11.81 4.96 -6.16
N VAL A 95 -11.37 5.15 -4.92
CA VAL A 95 -10.88 4.13 -4.00
C VAL A 95 -12.10 3.36 -3.44
N PRO A 96 -12.18 2.02 -3.58
CA PRO A 96 -13.29 1.21 -3.06
C PRO A 96 -13.64 1.46 -1.58
N HIS A 97 -14.86 1.08 -1.17
CA HIS A 97 -15.19 1.07 0.26
C HIS A 97 -14.55 -0.13 0.96
N ALA A 98 -14.36 -0.05 2.28
CA ALA A 98 -13.91 -1.16 3.09
C ALA A 98 -14.78 -2.41 2.88
N GLY A 99 -14.17 -3.60 2.96
CA GLY A 99 -14.82 -4.89 2.70
C GLY A 99 -15.05 -5.21 1.22
N ALA A 100 -14.73 -4.30 0.30
CA ALA A 100 -14.90 -4.53 -1.13
C ALA A 100 -13.92 -5.59 -1.68
N GLU A 101 -14.35 -6.20 -2.79
CA GLU A 101 -13.51 -7.07 -3.60
C GLU A 101 -12.69 -6.21 -4.58
N LEU A 102 -11.38 -6.42 -4.61
CA LEU A 102 -10.46 -5.80 -5.54
C LEU A 102 -10.54 -6.48 -6.90
N THR A 103 -10.61 -5.66 -7.95
CA THR A 103 -10.46 -6.14 -9.32
C THR A 103 -8.99 -6.16 -9.73
N ILE A 104 -8.67 -6.98 -10.73
CA ILE A 104 -7.33 -7.02 -11.33
C ILE A 104 -6.94 -5.65 -11.91
N ASP A 105 -7.89 -4.90 -12.47
CA ASP A 105 -7.63 -3.56 -13.01
C ASP A 105 -7.25 -2.56 -11.91
N GLN A 106 -7.87 -2.69 -10.73
CA GLN A 106 -7.53 -1.86 -9.57
C GLN A 106 -6.12 -2.16 -9.07
N LEU A 107 -5.76 -3.44 -8.96
CA LEU A 107 -4.41 -3.86 -8.59
C LEU A 107 -3.37 -3.42 -9.61
N THR A 108 -3.70 -3.51 -10.90
CA THR A 108 -2.85 -3.03 -11.99
C THR A 108 -2.64 -1.52 -11.86
N THR A 109 -3.70 -0.76 -11.59
CA THR A 109 -3.61 0.67 -11.32
C THR A 109 -2.71 0.97 -10.11
N PHE A 110 -2.88 0.24 -9.01
CA PHE A 110 -2.08 0.39 -7.80
C PHE A 110 -0.59 0.14 -8.05
N ALA A 111 -0.26 -0.93 -8.78
CA ALA A 111 1.11 -1.24 -9.17
C ALA A 111 1.71 -0.14 -10.07
N MET A 112 0.93 0.37 -11.03
CA MET A 112 1.37 1.45 -11.93
C MET A 112 1.67 2.74 -11.17
N HIS A 113 0.91 3.03 -10.13
CA HIS A 113 0.97 4.26 -9.34
C HIS A 113 1.77 4.14 -8.02
N THR A 114 2.38 2.98 -7.76
CA THR A 114 3.28 2.77 -6.62
C THR A 114 4.51 3.65 -6.75
N GLN A 115 4.71 4.51 -5.75
CA GLN A 115 5.88 5.36 -5.59
C GLN A 115 6.95 4.68 -4.74
N TYR A 116 6.54 4.00 -3.67
CA TYR A 116 7.46 3.26 -2.81
C TYR A 116 7.01 1.84 -2.55
N ILE A 117 7.97 0.93 -2.48
CA ILE A 117 7.80 -0.43 -1.96
C ILE A 117 8.46 -0.48 -0.59
N ILE A 118 7.73 -0.99 0.39
CA ILE A 118 8.16 -1.21 1.77
C ILE A 118 8.38 -2.70 1.95
N TRP A 119 9.55 -3.07 2.44
CA TRP A 119 9.88 -4.45 2.80
C TRP A 119 10.52 -4.45 4.18
N SER A 120 9.92 -5.13 5.16
CA SER A 120 10.55 -5.25 6.48
C SER A 120 11.81 -6.12 6.50
N ALA A 121 12.76 -5.77 7.36
CA ALA A 121 13.92 -6.62 7.60
C ALA A 121 13.49 -7.92 8.32
N TYR A 122 14.21 -9.01 8.07
CA TYR A 122 13.92 -10.34 8.63
C TYR A 122 14.17 -10.45 10.14
N ASP A 123 14.98 -9.55 10.69
CA ASP A 123 15.37 -9.49 12.10
C ASP A 123 14.62 -8.42 12.89
N ASP A 124 13.52 -7.90 12.33
CA ASP A 124 12.72 -6.79 12.86
C ASP A 124 13.53 -5.51 13.13
N ALA A 125 14.77 -5.42 12.64
CA ALA A 125 15.68 -4.30 12.92
C ALA A 125 15.39 -3.07 12.06
N GLY A 126 14.44 -3.15 11.12
CA GLY A 126 14.07 -2.03 10.26
C GLY A 126 13.26 -2.43 9.03
N PHE A 127 13.33 -1.59 8.00
CA PHE A 127 12.67 -1.81 6.72
C PHE A 127 13.52 -1.22 5.59
N LEU A 128 13.42 -1.82 4.41
CA LEU A 128 13.88 -1.26 3.15
C LEU A 128 12.73 -0.49 2.51
N LEU A 129 13.00 0.76 2.13
CA LEU A 129 12.08 1.59 1.36
C LEU A 129 12.69 1.80 -0.02
N TRP A 130 12.12 1.17 -1.04
CA TRP A 130 12.55 1.35 -2.42
C TRP A 130 11.65 2.36 -3.11
N HIS A 131 12.24 3.45 -3.60
CA HIS A 131 11.52 4.47 -4.37
C HIS A 131 11.63 4.18 -5.87
N ARG A 132 10.49 4.19 -6.56
CA ARG A 132 10.45 4.19 -8.02
C ARG A 132 10.89 5.58 -8.49
N GLY A 133 12.17 5.72 -8.80
CA GLY A 133 12.74 6.99 -9.29
C GLY A 133 11.93 7.61 -10.43
N SER A 134 12.06 8.92 -10.60
CA SER A 134 11.24 9.79 -11.47
C SER A 134 11.32 9.54 -12.99
N GLU A 135 11.92 8.43 -13.46
CA GLU A 135 12.13 8.14 -14.89
C GLU A 135 11.25 7.05 -15.49
N ALA A 136 10.43 6.34 -14.70
CA ALA A 136 9.50 5.39 -15.30
C ALA A 136 8.27 6.15 -15.85
N ALA A 137 8.32 6.51 -17.14
CA ALA A 137 7.15 6.97 -17.88
C ALA A 137 5.93 6.10 -17.55
N PRO A 138 4.72 6.68 -17.43
CA PRO A 138 3.51 5.89 -17.17
C PRO A 138 3.41 4.81 -18.24
N ILE A 139 3.34 3.55 -17.81
CA ILE A 139 3.03 2.44 -18.69
C ILE A 139 1.64 2.76 -19.23
N ALA A 140 1.53 3.08 -20.51
CA ALA A 140 0.25 3.34 -21.13
C ALA A 140 -0.68 2.14 -20.83
N PRO A 141 -1.96 2.38 -20.48
CA PRO A 141 -2.90 1.28 -20.30
C PRO A 141 -2.86 0.39 -21.54
N PRO A 142 -2.98 -0.94 -21.39
CA PRO A 142 -2.96 -1.84 -22.53
C PRO A 142 -3.97 -1.36 -23.56
N HIS A 143 -3.48 -1.15 -24.79
CA HIS A 143 -4.29 -0.74 -25.93
C HIS A 143 -5.55 -1.62 -25.99
N ASP A 144 -6.72 -1.01 -25.87
CA ASP A 144 -7.99 -1.68 -26.12
C ASP A 144 -8.10 -1.95 -27.64
N PRO A 145 -8.01 -3.22 -28.09
CA PRO A 145 -8.10 -3.55 -29.51
C PRO A 145 -9.50 -3.28 -30.10
N SER A 146 -10.50 -2.93 -29.28
CA SER A 146 -11.86 -2.61 -29.74
C SER A 146 -12.04 -1.17 -30.21
N SER A 147 -11.04 -0.29 -30.03
CA SER A 147 -11.11 1.13 -30.39
C SER A 147 -10.88 1.45 -31.88
N ARG A 148 -10.72 0.44 -32.74
CA ARG A 148 -10.75 0.63 -34.21
C ARG A 148 -12.14 0.31 -34.73
N SER A 149 -13.02 1.29 -34.71
CA SER A 149 -14.27 1.32 -35.49
C SER A 149 -14.27 2.54 -36.39
#